data_AF-A0A935JGU8-F1
#
_entry.id   AF-A0A935JGU8-F1
#
_cell.length_a   1.000
_cell.length_b   1.000
_cell.length_c   1.000
_cell.angle_alpha   90.00
_cell.angle_beta   90.00
_cell.angle_gamma   90.00
#
_symmetry.space_group_name_H-M   'P 1'
#
loop_
_entity.id
_entity.type
_entity.pdbx_description
1 polymer ?
#
loop_
_entity_poly.entity_id
_entity_poly.type
_entity_poly.pdbx_seq_one_letter_code
_entity_poly.pdbx_strand_id
1 'polypeptide(L)'
;MKKKILITLFTLVLIVLPFFIGILIGKYSPYIETNNITTYVIIWAIISITFSSVVILAVKLIHRSFKKILVAGAFLMLLFCPIAGIVGLAAPPDLSIKMLDHPEREHLRYLFLFLAAIIFGVFIFLLLRNNSIVIKSPTKWIITIVFFIAFVEFIWEFTHHYFYPEALKEWISEGKKAEDFGKNYDNINIINIGVIGRLLQFSSIIWLSIHLYKLRLIKIWHPIISSILGLLGIVSAIVIMITHFNIPKRFEILLIFFIPGFSFFLLYWLAVAILTKCKKNEIITWQNRTQQKNG
;
A
#
# COMPACT_ATOMS: atom_id res chain seq x y z
N MET A 1 -2.11 30.61 -12.05
CA MET A 1 -1.22 29.50 -12.49
C MET A 1 -0.33 28.98 -11.35
N LYS A 2 0.38 29.86 -10.63
CA LYS A 2 1.29 29.53 -9.50
C LYS A 2 0.70 28.55 -8.44
N LYS A 3 -0.53 28.80 -7.95
CA LYS A 3 -1.20 27.91 -6.96
C LYS A 3 -1.44 26.48 -7.47
N LYS A 4 -1.78 26.30 -8.75
CA LYS A 4 -1.99 24.97 -9.35
C LYS A 4 -0.68 24.19 -9.42
N ILE A 5 0.41 24.85 -9.82
CA ILE A 5 1.76 24.27 -9.86
C ILE A 5 2.18 23.87 -8.45
N LEU A 6 2.02 24.76 -7.46
CA LEU A 6 2.36 24.47 -6.07
C LEU A 6 1.60 23.26 -5.51
N ILE A 7 0.29 23.16 -5.75
CA ILE A 7 -0.52 22.01 -5.31
C ILE A 7 -0.05 20.73 -6.00
N THR A 8 0.24 20.77 -7.29
CA THR A 8 0.76 19.59 -8.00
C THR A 8 2.11 19.15 -7.45
N LEU A 9 3.03 20.09 -7.20
CA LEU A 9 4.33 19.80 -6.58
C LEU A 9 4.14 19.20 -5.18
N PHE A 10 3.26 19.79 -4.36
CA PHE A 10 2.92 19.27 -3.04
C PHE A 10 2.32 17.86 -3.10
N THR A 11 1.40 17.60 -4.04
CA THR A 11 0.86 16.26 -4.30
C THR A 11 1.96 15.26 -4.63
N LEU A 12 2.91 15.64 -5.50
CA LEU A 12 4.02 14.77 -5.87
C LEU A 12 4.93 14.49 -4.67
N VAL A 13 5.27 15.51 -3.87
CA VAL A 13 6.05 15.36 -2.64
C VAL A 13 5.36 14.38 -1.67
N LEU A 14 4.04 14.52 -1.46
CA LEU A 14 3.29 13.60 -0.60
C LEU A 14 3.32 12.16 -1.10
N ILE A 15 3.23 11.94 -2.43
CA ILE A 15 3.27 10.60 -3.03
C ILE A 15 4.60 9.89 -2.73
N VAL A 16 5.72 10.62 -2.81
CA VAL A 16 7.06 10.04 -2.63
C VAL A 16 7.57 10.11 -1.18
N LEU A 17 6.87 10.85 -0.31
CA LEU A 17 7.22 11.03 1.10
C LEU A 17 7.53 9.73 1.86
N PRO A 18 6.74 8.64 1.79
CA PRO A 18 7.05 7.42 2.53
C PRO A 18 8.38 6.80 2.10
N PHE A 19 8.79 6.98 0.84
CA PHE A 19 10.08 6.48 0.36
C PHE A 19 11.24 7.32 0.89
N PHE A 20 11.12 8.65 0.89
CA PHE A 20 12.15 9.52 1.47
C PHE A 20 12.37 9.24 2.95
N ILE A 21 11.27 9.11 3.70
CA ILE A 21 11.34 8.80 5.13
C ILE A 21 11.86 7.38 5.36
N GLY A 22 11.40 6.40 4.57
CA GLY A 22 11.92 5.03 4.60
C GLY A 22 13.43 4.97 4.38
N ILE A 23 13.93 5.62 3.32
CA ILE A 23 15.38 5.71 3.02
C ILE A 23 16.13 6.35 4.20
N LEU A 24 15.58 7.41 4.80
CA LEU A 24 16.23 8.10 5.92
C LEU A 24 16.34 7.23 7.18
N ILE A 25 15.33 6.41 7.48
CA ILE A 25 15.39 5.46 8.60
C ILE A 25 16.16 4.18 8.24
N GLY A 26 16.41 3.92 6.95
CA GLY A 26 17.12 2.73 6.48
C GLY A 26 18.55 2.57 6.99
N LYS A 27 19.19 3.67 7.40
CA LYS A 27 20.48 3.61 8.11
C LYS A 27 20.42 2.89 9.46
N TYR A 28 19.23 2.79 10.06
CA TYR A 28 18.95 2.04 11.27
C TYR A 28 18.32 0.67 11.00
N SER A 29 18.28 0.23 9.74
CA SER A 29 17.66 -1.04 9.36
C SER A 29 18.25 -2.21 10.16
N PRO A 30 17.42 -3.15 10.65
CA PRO A 30 17.91 -4.35 11.34
C PRO A 30 18.65 -5.31 10.41
N TYR A 31 18.60 -5.13 9.09
CA TYR A 31 19.38 -5.91 8.13
C TYR A 31 20.86 -5.51 8.06
N ILE A 32 21.25 -4.42 8.72
CA ILE A 32 22.65 -4.05 8.94
C ILE A 32 23.06 -4.64 10.28
N GLU A 33 24.06 -5.53 10.30
CA GLU A 33 24.42 -6.37 11.46
C GLU A 33 24.67 -5.58 12.77
N THR A 34 25.15 -4.35 12.68
CA THR A 34 25.42 -3.49 13.85
C THR A 34 24.17 -2.86 14.46
N ASN A 35 23.02 -2.93 13.79
CA ASN A 35 21.79 -2.27 14.21
C ASN A 35 20.86 -3.20 15.00
N ASN A 36 20.18 -2.62 15.99
CA ASN A 36 19.19 -3.31 16.79
C ASN A 36 17.77 -3.11 16.21
N ILE A 37 17.02 -4.21 16.06
CA ILE A 37 15.62 -4.18 15.60
C ILE A 37 14.71 -3.31 16.48
N THR A 38 14.90 -3.31 17.80
CA THR A 38 14.13 -2.48 18.73
C THR A 38 14.32 -1.00 18.44
N THR A 39 15.55 -0.57 18.13
CA THR A 39 15.84 0.82 17.76
C THR A 39 15.10 1.21 16.49
N TYR A 40 15.12 0.35 15.47
CA TYR A 40 14.39 0.58 14.22
C TYR A 40 12.88 0.72 14.47
N VAL A 41 12.29 -0.19 15.25
CA VAL A 41 10.87 -0.19 15.60
C VAL A 41 10.48 1.08 16.36
N ILE A 42 11.29 1.54 17.32
CA ILE A 42 11.03 2.78 18.07
C ILE A 42 11.04 3.99 17.14
N ILE A 43 12.05 4.12 16.27
CA ILE A 43 12.15 5.23 15.31
C ILE A 43 10.94 5.25 14.39
N TRP A 44 10.60 4.09 13.81
CA TRP A 44 9.42 3.93 12.96
C TRP A 44 8.11 4.27 13.70
N ALA A 45 7.97 3.83 14.96
CA ALA A 45 6.79 4.09 15.78
C ALA A 45 6.63 5.60 16.07
N ILE A 46 7.71 6.30 16.44
CA ILE A 46 7.69 7.75 16.68
C ILE A 46 7.25 8.50 15.42
N ILE A 47 7.80 8.14 14.26
CA ILE A 47 7.42 8.74 12.98
C ILE A 47 5.95 8.44 12.65
N SER A 48 5.51 7.21 12.85
CA SER A 48 4.14 6.78 12.59
C SER A 48 3.13 7.49 13.49
N ILE A 49 3.42 7.65 14.78
CA ILE A 49 2.59 8.39 15.74
C ILE A 49 2.54 9.87 15.36
N THR A 50 3.69 10.47 15.04
CA THR A 50 3.77 11.88 14.63
C THR A 50 2.95 12.12 13.36
N PHE A 51 3.15 11.29 12.33
CA PHE A 51 2.42 11.40 11.06
C PHE A 51 0.91 11.18 11.25
N SER A 52 0.52 10.14 12.00
CA SER A 52 -0.89 9.86 12.28
C SER A 52 -1.55 11.01 13.04
N SER A 53 -0.84 11.61 14.00
CA SER A 53 -1.31 12.79 14.74
C SER A 53 -1.53 13.99 13.82
N VAL A 54 -0.61 14.24 12.87
CA VAL A 54 -0.76 15.29 11.85
C VAL A 54 -1.96 15.02 10.96
N VAL A 55 -2.15 13.78 10.50
CA VAL A 55 -3.32 13.40 9.68
C VAL A 55 -4.62 13.60 10.46
N ILE A 56 -4.69 13.15 11.71
CA ILE A 56 -5.87 13.32 12.58
C ILE A 56 -6.16 14.80 12.81
N LEU A 57 -5.14 15.60 13.12
CA LEU A 57 -5.28 17.04 13.31
C LEU A 57 -5.77 17.72 12.03
N ALA A 58 -5.20 17.38 10.87
CA ALA A 58 -5.63 17.91 9.58
C ALA A 58 -7.09 17.55 9.29
N VAL A 59 -7.50 16.30 9.56
CA VAL A 59 -8.90 15.87 9.45
C VAL A 59 -9.80 16.70 10.36
N LYS A 60 -9.45 16.86 11.65
CA LYS A 60 -10.24 17.61 12.64
C LYS A 60 -10.38 19.09 12.26
N LEU A 61 -9.29 19.75 11.87
CA LEU A 61 -9.28 21.18 11.52
C LEU A 61 -10.15 21.48 10.30
N ILE A 62 -10.28 20.53 9.38
CA ILE A 62 -11.05 20.69 8.14
C ILE A 62 -12.43 20.00 8.26
N HIS A 63 -12.70 19.26 9.35
CA HIS A 63 -13.90 18.43 9.55
C HIS A 63 -15.22 19.19 9.44
N ARG A 64 -15.25 20.48 9.81
CA ARG A 64 -16.45 21.34 9.65
C ARG A 64 -16.94 21.46 8.20
N SER A 65 -16.18 20.98 7.20
CA SER A 65 -16.53 21.05 5.78
C SER A 65 -16.37 19.71 5.02
N PHE A 66 -16.06 18.59 5.69
CA PHE A 66 -15.62 17.37 5.01
C PHE A 66 -16.75 16.41 4.60
N LYS A 67 -16.68 15.91 3.35
CA LYS A 67 -17.49 14.79 2.87
C LYS A 67 -16.94 13.46 3.40
N LYS A 68 -17.80 12.47 3.65
CA LYS A 68 -17.46 11.12 4.18
C LYS A 68 -16.27 10.43 3.47
N ILE A 69 -16.13 10.64 2.16
CA ILE A 69 -15.01 10.10 1.36
C ILE A 69 -13.63 10.65 1.74
N LEU A 70 -13.55 11.88 2.26
CA LEU A 70 -12.28 12.50 2.65
C LEU A 70 -11.79 11.92 3.98
N VAL A 71 -12.68 11.48 4.85
CA VAL A 71 -12.33 10.70 6.05
C VAL A 71 -11.75 9.34 5.66
N ALA A 72 -12.38 8.64 4.70
CA ALA A 72 -11.84 7.38 4.16
C ALA A 72 -10.45 7.61 3.51
N GLY A 73 -10.30 8.67 2.71
CA GLY A 73 -9.01 9.04 2.12
C GLY A 73 -7.93 9.37 3.16
N ALA A 74 -8.28 10.08 4.24
CA ALA A 74 -7.34 10.37 5.33
C ALA A 74 -6.91 9.10 6.08
N PHE A 75 -7.82 8.16 6.28
CA PHE A 75 -7.48 6.88 6.86
C PHE A 75 -6.54 6.07 5.93
N LEU A 76 -6.80 6.06 4.63
CA LEU A 76 -5.93 5.40 3.66
C LEU A 76 -4.54 6.07 3.55
N MET A 77 -4.43 7.36 3.87
CA MET A 77 -3.15 8.07 3.94
C MET A 77 -2.23 7.51 5.04
N LEU A 78 -2.77 6.82 6.04
CA LEU A 78 -1.98 6.12 7.07
C LEU A 78 -1.16 4.95 6.51
N LEU A 79 -1.42 4.51 5.27
CA LEU A 79 -0.53 3.57 4.56
C LEU A 79 0.91 4.10 4.44
N PHE A 80 1.12 5.42 4.59
CA PHE A 80 2.43 6.01 4.79
C PHE A 80 3.28 5.24 5.81
N CYS A 81 2.70 4.89 6.97
CA CYS A 81 3.42 4.28 8.08
C CYS A 81 4.01 2.91 7.71
N PRO A 82 3.23 1.90 7.28
CA PRO A 82 3.78 0.62 6.87
C PRO A 82 4.66 0.71 5.62
N ILE A 83 4.36 1.58 4.65
CA ILE A 83 5.22 1.73 3.46
C ILE A 83 6.61 2.26 3.85
N ALA A 84 6.67 3.31 4.68
CA ALA A 84 7.94 3.83 5.18
C ALA A 84 8.70 2.77 6.00
N GLY A 85 7.99 1.99 6.81
CA GLY A 85 8.56 0.86 7.55
C GLY A 85 9.15 -0.22 6.66
N ILE A 86 8.48 -0.60 5.57
CA ILE A 86 9.00 -1.61 4.63
C ILE A 86 10.19 -1.06 3.83
N VAL A 87 10.08 0.16 3.29
CA VAL A 87 11.18 0.79 2.53
C VAL A 87 12.41 0.96 3.41
N GLY A 88 12.21 1.32 4.68
CA GLY A 88 13.29 1.47 5.65
C GLY A 88 13.95 0.18 6.11
N LEU A 89 13.38 -1.00 5.83
CA LEU A 89 14.13 -2.25 5.99
C LEU A 89 15.32 -2.31 5.01
N ALA A 90 15.29 -1.53 3.92
CA ALA A 90 16.39 -1.35 2.98
C ALA A 90 16.97 -2.66 2.41
N ALA A 91 16.19 -3.73 2.43
CA ALA A 91 16.56 -5.04 1.94
C ALA A 91 15.33 -5.73 1.32
N PRO A 92 15.51 -6.54 0.26
CA PRO A 92 14.48 -7.49 -0.16
C PRO A 92 14.24 -8.54 0.93
N PRO A 93 13.13 -9.30 0.87
CA PRO A 93 12.95 -10.46 1.73
C PRO A 93 14.13 -11.42 1.59
N ASP A 94 14.69 -11.89 2.70
CA ASP A 94 15.65 -12.98 2.68
C ASP A 94 14.89 -14.30 2.52
N LEU A 95 15.23 -15.07 1.48
CA LEU A 95 14.66 -16.38 1.19
C LEU A 95 15.69 -17.51 1.39
N SER A 96 16.86 -17.19 1.94
CA SER A 96 17.95 -18.13 2.16
C SER A 96 18.00 -18.65 3.60
N ILE A 97 18.84 -19.66 3.85
CA ILE A 97 19.07 -20.19 5.19
C ILE A 97 19.55 -19.14 6.20
N LYS A 98 20.16 -18.04 5.73
CA LYS A 98 20.64 -16.94 6.58
C LYS A 98 19.52 -16.23 7.33
N MET A 99 18.28 -16.31 6.87
CA MET A 99 17.14 -15.73 7.59
C MET A 99 16.97 -16.36 8.98
N LEU A 100 17.42 -17.61 9.18
CA LEU A 100 17.26 -18.32 10.45
C LEU A 100 18.14 -17.74 11.56
N ASP A 101 19.17 -16.98 11.22
CA ASP A 101 19.99 -16.25 12.19
C ASP A 101 19.19 -15.11 12.84
N HIS A 102 18.26 -14.52 12.08
CA HIS A 102 17.46 -13.36 12.48
C HIS A 102 16.03 -13.40 11.90
N PRO A 103 15.20 -14.40 12.26
CA PRO A 103 13.85 -14.57 11.72
C PRO A 103 12.92 -13.39 12.04
N GLU A 104 13.19 -12.68 13.15
CA GLU A 104 12.44 -11.50 13.57
C GLU A 104 12.41 -10.37 12.53
N ARG A 105 13.41 -10.34 11.62
CA ARG A 105 13.49 -9.34 10.55
C ARG A 105 12.37 -9.54 9.52
N GLU A 106 12.13 -10.79 9.12
CA GLU A 106 11.04 -11.12 8.21
C GLU A 106 9.68 -11.01 8.90
N HIS A 107 9.56 -11.44 10.16
CA HIS A 107 8.34 -11.21 10.95
C HIS A 107 7.96 -9.72 11.00
N LEU A 108 8.94 -8.83 11.19
CA LEU A 108 8.71 -7.39 11.19
C LEU A 108 8.24 -6.88 9.81
N ARG A 109 8.81 -7.38 8.71
CA ARG A 109 8.34 -7.04 7.35
C ARG A 109 6.88 -7.39 7.16
N TYR A 110 6.50 -8.61 7.52
CA TYR A 110 5.12 -9.07 7.37
C TYR A 110 4.19 -8.39 8.37
N LEU A 111 4.66 -8.00 9.55
CA LEU A 111 3.90 -7.14 10.47
C LEU A 111 3.53 -5.79 9.83
N PHE A 112 4.47 -5.14 9.11
CA PHE A 112 4.14 -3.92 8.37
C PHE A 112 3.12 -4.17 7.25
N LEU A 113 3.23 -5.30 6.54
CA LEU A 113 2.25 -5.68 5.51
C LEU A 113 0.86 -5.96 6.13
N PHE A 114 0.78 -6.63 7.28
CA PHE A 114 -0.46 -6.81 8.03
C PHE A 114 -1.08 -5.48 8.45
N LEU A 115 -0.28 -4.54 8.94
CA LEU A 115 -0.76 -3.19 9.26
C LEU A 115 -1.33 -2.49 8.03
N ALA A 116 -0.69 -2.64 6.87
CA ALA A 116 -1.21 -2.11 5.60
C ALA A 116 -2.54 -2.80 5.20
N ALA A 117 -2.66 -4.11 5.36
CA ALA A 117 -3.90 -4.85 5.10
C ALA A 117 -5.04 -4.37 6.01
N ILE A 118 -4.79 -4.19 7.31
CA ILE A 118 -5.78 -3.69 8.27
C ILE A 118 -6.24 -2.28 7.86
N ILE A 119 -5.29 -1.41 7.48
CA ILE A 119 -5.62 -0.06 7.01
C ILE A 119 -6.51 -0.13 5.75
N PHE A 120 -6.18 -1.01 4.82
CA PHE A 120 -6.99 -1.26 3.62
C PHE A 120 -8.39 -1.78 3.97
N GLY A 121 -8.51 -2.78 4.86
CA GLY A 121 -9.80 -3.34 5.29
C GLY A 121 -10.71 -2.30 5.93
N VAL A 122 -10.18 -1.48 6.85
CA VAL A 122 -10.94 -0.39 7.46
C VAL A 122 -11.31 0.69 6.42
N PHE A 123 -10.42 1.02 5.48
CA PHE A 123 -10.76 1.91 4.37
C PHE A 123 -11.96 1.38 3.56
N ILE A 124 -11.95 0.10 3.16
CA ILE A 124 -13.05 -0.52 2.41
C ILE A 124 -14.35 -0.51 3.22
N PHE A 125 -14.28 -0.83 4.51
CA PHE A 125 -15.43 -0.74 5.40
C PHE A 125 -16.01 0.68 5.44
N LEU A 126 -15.17 1.70 5.62
CA LEU A 126 -15.58 3.11 5.61
C LEU A 126 -16.09 3.57 4.24
N LEU A 127 -15.57 3.02 3.15
CA LEU A 127 -16.00 3.31 1.80
C LEU A 127 -17.45 2.83 1.55
N LEU A 128 -17.73 1.59 1.96
CA LEU A 128 -18.96 0.87 1.65
C LEU A 128 -20.09 1.13 2.65
N ARG A 129 -19.79 1.21 3.96
CA ARG A 129 -20.78 1.45 5.03
C ARG A 129 -21.38 2.85 4.95
N ASN A 130 -20.54 3.85 4.69
CA ASN A 130 -20.93 5.25 4.80
C ASN A 130 -21.63 5.81 3.55
N ASN A 131 -21.87 4.97 2.52
CA ASN A 131 -22.25 5.40 1.17
C ASN A 131 -21.35 6.56 0.69
N SER A 132 -20.06 6.48 1.00
CA SER A 132 -19.06 7.50 0.66
C SER A 132 -18.93 7.69 -0.86
N ILE A 133 -19.40 6.69 -1.61
CA ILE A 133 -19.47 6.60 -3.06
C ILE A 133 -20.88 6.14 -3.44
N VAL A 134 -21.48 6.76 -4.46
CA VAL A 134 -22.79 6.37 -5.00
C VAL A 134 -22.61 5.23 -5.99
N ILE A 135 -23.03 4.03 -5.61
CA ILE A 135 -22.94 2.80 -6.42
C ILE A 135 -24.34 2.17 -6.52
N LYS A 136 -24.73 1.68 -7.70
CA LYS A 136 -25.99 0.93 -7.88
C LYS A 136 -25.99 -0.32 -6.99
N SER A 137 -27.15 -0.67 -6.41
CA SER A 137 -27.31 -1.74 -5.42
C SER A 137 -26.64 -3.09 -5.78
N PRO A 138 -26.87 -3.69 -6.96
CA PRO A 138 -26.24 -4.98 -7.29
C PRO A 138 -24.73 -4.86 -7.49
N THR A 139 -24.27 -3.76 -8.10
CA THR A 139 -22.85 -3.50 -8.33
C THR A 139 -22.10 -3.31 -7.01
N LYS A 140 -22.73 -2.69 -6.01
CA LYS A 140 -22.16 -2.48 -4.67
C LYS A 140 -21.79 -3.81 -4.01
N TRP A 141 -22.64 -4.82 -4.11
CA TRP A 141 -22.38 -6.15 -3.56
C TRP A 141 -21.23 -6.87 -4.25
N ILE A 142 -21.21 -6.87 -5.59
CA ILE A 142 -20.11 -7.46 -6.36
C ILE A 142 -18.77 -6.84 -5.97
N ILE A 143 -18.71 -5.51 -5.91
CA ILE A 143 -17.50 -4.78 -5.52
C ILE A 143 -17.09 -5.11 -4.08
N THR A 144 -18.06 -5.23 -3.18
CA THR A 144 -17.81 -5.57 -1.77
C THR A 144 -17.17 -6.96 -1.66
N ILE A 145 -17.69 -7.94 -2.39
CA ILE A 145 -17.16 -9.30 -2.44
C ILE A 145 -15.74 -9.29 -3.02
N VAL A 146 -15.51 -8.59 -4.13
CA VAL A 146 -14.18 -8.51 -4.77
C VAL A 146 -13.15 -7.90 -3.82
N PHE A 147 -13.46 -6.77 -3.17
CA PHE A 147 -12.57 -6.17 -2.17
C PHE A 147 -12.35 -7.05 -0.95
N PHE A 148 -13.38 -7.77 -0.51
CA PHE A 148 -13.26 -8.71 0.59
C PHE A 148 -12.32 -9.87 0.24
N ILE A 149 -12.45 -10.46 -0.95
CA ILE A 149 -11.53 -11.52 -1.42
C ILE A 149 -10.11 -10.97 -1.53
N ALA A 150 -9.91 -9.77 -2.08
CA ALA A 150 -8.60 -9.14 -2.15
C ALA A 150 -7.97 -8.90 -0.76
N PHE A 151 -8.79 -8.55 0.24
CA PHE A 151 -8.35 -8.41 1.63
C PHE A 151 -7.99 -9.77 2.24
N VAL A 152 -8.83 -10.78 2.08
CA VAL A 152 -8.54 -12.15 2.57
C VAL A 152 -7.26 -12.69 1.96
N GLU A 153 -7.02 -12.43 0.68
CA GLU A 153 -5.80 -12.87 0.01
C GLU A 153 -4.55 -12.18 0.58
N PHE A 154 -4.59 -10.87 0.86
CA PHE A 154 -3.48 -10.22 1.58
C PHE A 154 -3.21 -10.88 2.94
N ILE A 155 -4.26 -11.13 3.73
CA ILE A 155 -4.11 -11.75 5.05
C ILE A 155 -3.50 -13.14 4.92
N TRP A 156 -3.99 -13.94 3.96
CA TRP A 156 -3.47 -15.28 3.71
C TRP A 156 -2.01 -15.25 3.27
N GLU A 157 -1.66 -14.44 2.27
CA GLU A 157 -0.29 -14.32 1.74
C GLU A 157 0.69 -13.88 2.84
N PHE A 158 0.30 -12.92 3.67
CA PHE A 158 1.17 -12.43 4.74
C PHE A 158 1.29 -13.45 5.86
N THR A 159 0.25 -14.23 6.13
CA THR A 159 0.32 -15.33 7.10
C THR A 159 1.25 -16.42 6.61
N HIS A 160 1.09 -16.83 5.35
CA HIS A 160 1.97 -17.81 4.69
C HIS A 160 3.42 -17.36 4.84
N HIS A 161 3.78 -16.19 4.33
CA HIS A 161 5.18 -15.78 4.38
C HIS A 161 5.69 -15.32 5.77
N TYR A 162 4.83 -14.93 6.71
CA TYR A 162 5.24 -14.69 8.10
C TYR A 162 5.85 -15.93 8.73
N PHE A 163 5.28 -17.11 8.45
CA PHE A 163 5.78 -18.39 8.98
C PHE A 163 6.85 -19.06 8.09
N TYR A 164 7.40 -18.33 7.11
CA TYR A 164 8.46 -18.86 6.24
C TYR A 164 9.69 -19.31 7.05
N PRO A 165 10.22 -18.54 8.03
CA PRO A 165 11.39 -18.97 8.79
C PRO A 165 11.13 -20.23 9.62
N GLU A 166 9.96 -20.33 10.26
CA GLU A 166 9.56 -21.52 11.04
C GLU A 166 9.45 -22.75 10.15
N ALA A 167 8.81 -22.62 8.99
CA ALA A 167 8.65 -23.73 8.06
C ALA A 167 10.00 -24.17 7.44
N LEU A 168 10.91 -23.22 7.17
CA LEU A 168 12.26 -23.54 6.71
C LEU A 168 13.05 -24.29 7.79
N LYS A 169 12.93 -23.86 9.05
CA LYS A 169 13.57 -24.53 10.19
C LYS A 169 13.07 -25.97 10.35
N GLU A 170 11.75 -26.17 10.27
CA GLU A 170 11.14 -27.50 10.33
C GLU A 170 11.62 -28.38 9.17
N TRP A 171 11.61 -27.85 7.95
CA TRP A 171 12.09 -28.55 6.75
C TRP A 171 13.53 -29.05 6.88
N ILE A 172 14.44 -28.22 7.39
CA ILE A 172 15.84 -28.61 7.62
C ILE A 172 15.95 -29.64 8.75
N SER A 173 15.11 -29.52 9.79
CA SER A 173 15.10 -30.47 10.91
C SER A 173 14.68 -31.89 10.49
N GLU A 174 13.91 -32.01 9.41
CA GLU A 174 13.56 -33.30 8.77
C GLU A 174 14.70 -33.87 7.91
N GLY A 175 15.87 -33.23 7.87
CA GLY A 175 17.03 -33.66 7.10
C GLY A 175 16.97 -33.30 5.61
N LYS A 176 16.05 -32.42 5.20
CA LYS A 176 15.89 -31.98 3.81
C LYS A 176 16.82 -30.83 3.47
N LYS A 177 17.14 -30.67 2.19
CA LYS A 177 18.03 -29.61 1.68
C LYS A 177 17.33 -28.26 1.66
N ALA A 178 18.00 -27.22 2.17
CA ALA A 178 17.44 -25.86 2.24
C ALA A 178 17.19 -25.27 0.84
N GLU A 179 18.01 -25.63 -0.14
CA GLU A 179 17.91 -25.13 -1.52
C GLU A 179 16.62 -25.57 -2.22
N ASP A 180 16.04 -26.68 -1.78
CA ASP A 180 14.80 -27.23 -2.33
C ASP A 180 13.56 -26.64 -1.64
N PHE A 181 13.71 -25.95 -0.50
CA PHE A 181 12.58 -25.48 0.30
C PHE A 181 11.66 -24.54 -0.47
N GLY A 182 12.20 -23.47 -1.09
CA GLY A 182 11.38 -22.45 -1.74
C GLY A 182 10.47 -23.00 -2.84
N LYS A 183 10.93 -23.99 -3.61
CA LYS A 183 10.11 -24.64 -4.66
C LYS A 183 8.96 -25.48 -4.09
N ASN A 184 9.13 -26.02 -2.89
CA ASN A 184 8.11 -26.82 -2.21
C ASN A 184 7.14 -25.93 -1.43
N TYR A 185 7.68 -24.91 -0.76
CA TYR A 185 6.92 -23.95 0.03
C TYR A 185 6.02 -23.08 -0.85
N ASP A 186 6.58 -22.51 -1.92
CA ASP A 186 5.85 -21.74 -2.92
C ASP A 186 5.64 -22.57 -4.19
N ASN A 187 4.98 -23.72 -4.01
CA ASN A 187 4.62 -24.59 -5.14
C ASN A 187 3.56 -23.94 -6.06
N ILE A 188 3.28 -24.59 -7.20
CA ILE A 188 2.38 -24.07 -8.23
C ILE A 188 1.00 -23.65 -7.70
N ASN A 189 0.44 -24.35 -6.70
CA ASN A 189 -0.85 -24.00 -6.14
C ASN A 189 -0.79 -22.70 -5.33
N ILE A 190 0.27 -22.54 -4.53
CA ILE A 190 0.52 -21.32 -3.75
C ILE A 190 0.76 -20.13 -4.69
N ILE A 191 1.57 -20.32 -5.74
CA ILE A 191 1.81 -19.31 -6.78
C ILE A 191 0.49 -18.88 -7.42
N ASN A 192 -0.37 -19.83 -7.80
CA ASN A 192 -1.65 -19.53 -8.45
C ASN A 192 -2.59 -18.73 -7.54
N ILE A 193 -2.62 -19.00 -6.23
CA ILE A 193 -3.39 -18.20 -5.28
C ILE A 193 -2.88 -16.76 -5.27
N GLY A 194 -1.56 -16.56 -5.17
CA GLY A 194 -0.95 -15.23 -5.22
C GLY A 194 -1.23 -14.47 -6.53
N VAL A 195 -1.20 -15.18 -7.67
CA VAL A 195 -1.57 -14.60 -8.98
C VAL A 195 -3.01 -14.11 -8.98
N ILE A 196 -3.96 -14.93 -8.52
CA ILE A 196 -5.39 -14.55 -8.43
C ILE A 196 -5.55 -13.33 -7.52
N GLY A 197 -4.85 -13.32 -6.38
CA GLY A 197 -4.77 -12.20 -5.46
C GLY A 197 -4.38 -10.90 -6.15
N ARG A 198 -3.27 -10.90 -6.89
CA ARG A 198 -2.79 -9.74 -7.64
C ARG A 198 -3.76 -9.28 -8.71
N LEU A 199 -4.36 -10.20 -9.47
CA LEU A 199 -5.37 -9.86 -10.45
C LEU A 199 -6.55 -9.12 -9.82
N LEU A 200 -7.05 -9.61 -8.68
CA LEU A 200 -8.15 -8.98 -7.96
C LEU A 200 -7.76 -7.62 -7.36
N GLN A 201 -6.59 -7.52 -6.73
CA GLN A 201 -6.09 -6.29 -6.11
C GLN A 201 -5.91 -5.17 -7.13
N PHE A 202 -5.16 -5.42 -8.21
CA PHE A 202 -4.92 -4.41 -9.23
C PHE A 202 -6.20 -4.03 -9.96
N SER A 203 -7.06 -5.00 -10.31
CA SER A 203 -8.36 -4.70 -10.92
C SER A 203 -9.23 -3.81 -10.01
N SER A 204 -9.22 -4.08 -8.70
CA SER A 204 -9.96 -3.29 -7.71
C SER A 204 -9.44 -1.86 -7.60
N ILE A 205 -8.11 -1.68 -7.61
CA ILE A 205 -7.46 -0.37 -7.57
C ILE A 205 -7.76 0.44 -8.83
N ILE A 206 -7.67 -0.17 -10.02
CA ILE A 206 -8.00 0.44 -11.31
C ILE A 206 -9.46 0.90 -11.29
N TRP A 207 -10.37 -0.02 -10.93
CA TRP A 207 -11.79 0.27 -10.84
C TRP A 207 -12.08 1.43 -9.89
N LEU A 208 -11.49 1.41 -8.68
CA LEU A 208 -11.67 2.45 -7.68
C LEU A 208 -11.18 3.81 -8.20
N SER A 209 -10.02 3.86 -8.84
CA SER A 209 -9.45 5.09 -9.39
C SER A 209 -10.35 5.70 -10.47
N ILE A 210 -10.82 4.88 -11.43
CA ILE A 210 -11.74 5.32 -12.48
C ILE A 210 -13.05 5.80 -11.87
N HIS A 211 -13.58 5.10 -10.87
CA HIS A 211 -14.85 5.44 -10.24
C HIS A 211 -14.77 6.76 -9.44
N LEU A 212 -13.68 6.97 -8.68
CA LEU A 212 -13.39 8.24 -8.02
C LEU A 212 -13.28 9.40 -9.03
N TYR A 213 -12.72 9.16 -10.21
CA TYR A 213 -12.66 10.17 -11.27
C TYR A 213 -14.05 10.50 -11.84
N LYS A 214 -14.88 9.49 -12.14
CA LYS A 214 -16.27 9.68 -12.61
C LYS A 214 -17.09 10.51 -11.63
N LEU A 215 -16.89 10.30 -10.33
CA LEU A 215 -17.52 11.09 -9.26
C LEU A 215 -16.90 12.49 -9.05
N ARG A 216 -15.93 12.87 -9.87
CA ARG A 216 -15.17 14.11 -9.74
C ARG A 216 -14.58 14.24 -8.33
N LEU A 217 -13.98 13.17 -7.80
CA LEU A 217 -13.26 13.16 -6.52
C LEU A 217 -11.73 13.19 -6.67
N ILE A 218 -11.20 12.84 -7.84
CA ILE A 218 -9.76 12.99 -8.19
C ILE A 218 -9.58 13.70 -9.54
N LYS A 219 -8.34 14.09 -9.90
CA LYS A 219 -7.99 14.65 -11.23
C LYS A 219 -7.74 13.53 -12.24
N ILE A 220 -7.85 13.80 -13.55
CA ILE A 220 -7.76 12.80 -14.63
C ILE A 220 -6.41 12.07 -14.72
N TRP A 221 -5.30 12.71 -14.33
CA TRP A 221 -3.99 12.07 -14.44
C TRP A 221 -3.78 10.95 -13.39
N HIS A 222 -4.48 10.98 -12.25
CA HIS A 222 -4.40 9.91 -11.25
C HIS A 222 -4.94 8.57 -11.78
N PRO A 223 -6.16 8.46 -12.35
CA PRO A 223 -6.64 7.20 -12.92
C PRO A 223 -5.86 6.75 -14.15
N ILE A 224 -5.25 7.66 -14.92
CA ILE A 224 -4.35 7.27 -16.01
C ILE A 224 -3.13 6.52 -15.43
N ILE A 225 -2.44 7.12 -14.46
CA ILE A 225 -1.24 6.52 -13.87
C ILE A 225 -1.59 5.25 -13.09
N SER A 226 -2.64 5.25 -12.27
CA SER A 226 -3.09 4.05 -11.55
C SER A 226 -3.47 2.92 -12.50
N SER A 227 -4.07 3.23 -13.66
CA SER A 227 -4.40 2.22 -14.68
C SER A 227 -3.15 1.63 -15.32
N ILE A 228 -2.18 2.47 -15.71
CA ILE A 228 -0.92 1.98 -16.31
C ILE A 228 -0.17 1.09 -15.32
N LEU A 229 0.04 1.55 -14.09
CA LEU A 229 0.77 0.79 -13.07
C LEU A 229 0.00 -0.47 -12.63
N GLY A 230 -1.34 -0.40 -12.55
CA GLY A 230 -2.16 -1.57 -12.25
C GLY A 230 -2.15 -2.61 -13.37
N LEU A 231 -2.15 -2.18 -14.64
CA LEU A 231 -2.00 -3.09 -15.78
C LEU A 231 -0.64 -3.76 -15.80
N LEU A 232 0.43 -3.06 -15.42
CA LEU A 232 1.76 -3.68 -15.24
C LEU A 232 1.74 -4.75 -14.13
N GLY A 233 0.99 -4.53 -13.05
CA GLY A 233 0.72 -5.55 -12.03
C GLY A 233 -0.01 -6.78 -12.55
N ILE A 234 -1.04 -6.58 -13.38
CA ILE A 234 -1.76 -7.68 -14.03
C ILE A 234 -0.85 -8.44 -14.99
N VAL A 235 -0.07 -7.74 -15.81
CA VAL A 235 0.91 -8.36 -16.73
C VAL A 235 1.95 -9.14 -15.94
N SER A 236 2.45 -8.58 -14.83
CA SER A 236 3.40 -9.25 -13.95
C SER A 236 2.83 -10.55 -13.38
N ALA A 237 1.60 -10.52 -12.88
CA ALA A 237 0.92 -11.72 -12.38
C ALA A 237 0.77 -12.81 -13.46
N ILE A 238 0.44 -12.43 -14.70
CA ILE A 238 0.37 -13.37 -15.83
C ILE A 238 1.75 -13.96 -16.16
N VAL A 239 2.80 -13.15 -16.16
CA VAL A 239 4.17 -13.62 -16.39
C VAL A 239 4.59 -14.62 -15.30
N ILE A 240 4.29 -14.34 -14.03
CA ILE A 240 4.53 -15.26 -12.91
C ILE A 240 3.75 -16.57 -13.09
N MET A 241 2.48 -16.50 -13.47
CA MET A 241 1.66 -17.68 -13.72
C MET A 241 2.25 -18.59 -14.80
N ILE A 242 2.78 -18.01 -15.88
CA ILE A 242 3.36 -18.79 -16.99
C ILE A 242 4.74 -19.35 -16.63
N THR A 243 5.55 -18.55 -15.90
CA THR A 243 6.96 -18.87 -15.65
C THR A 243 7.21 -19.57 -14.31
N HIS A 244 6.24 -19.58 -13.40
CA HIS A 244 6.38 -20.10 -12.04
C HIS A 244 7.61 -19.51 -11.33
N PHE A 245 7.74 -18.19 -11.34
CA PHE A 245 8.90 -17.41 -10.86
C PHE A 245 10.23 -17.62 -11.59
N ASN A 246 10.32 -18.52 -12.59
CA ASN A 246 11.50 -18.64 -13.46
C ASN A 246 11.48 -17.56 -14.57
N ILE A 247 11.53 -16.29 -14.16
CA ILE A 247 11.37 -15.15 -15.06
C ILE A 247 12.64 -14.97 -15.92
N PRO A 248 12.51 -14.77 -17.24
CA PRO A 248 13.66 -14.40 -18.07
C PRO A 248 14.25 -13.05 -17.65
N LYS A 249 15.59 -12.91 -17.65
CA LYS A 249 16.31 -11.70 -17.17
C LYS A 249 15.72 -10.35 -17.64
N ARG A 250 15.21 -10.29 -18.87
CA ARG A 250 14.63 -9.06 -19.46
C ARG A 250 13.31 -8.62 -18.81
N PHE A 251 12.66 -9.50 -18.07
CA PHE A 251 11.36 -9.28 -17.43
C PHE A 251 11.43 -9.19 -15.90
N GLU A 252 12.61 -9.29 -15.28
CA GLU A 252 12.78 -9.24 -13.82
C GLU A 252 12.22 -7.94 -13.20
N ILE A 253 12.24 -6.83 -13.95
CA ILE A 253 11.62 -5.57 -13.52
C ILE A 253 10.12 -5.72 -13.20
N LEU A 254 9.43 -6.71 -13.77
CA LEU A 254 8.02 -6.94 -13.50
C LEU A 254 7.78 -7.44 -12.06
N LEU A 255 8.79 -8.01 -11.39
CA LEU A 255 8.67 -8.48 -10.00
C LEU A 255 8.25 -7.37 -9.03
N ILE A 256 8.67 -6.13 -9.27
CA ILE A 256 8.27 -4.99 -8.43
C ILE A 256 6.75 -4.76 -8.45
N PHE A 257 6.07 -5.19 -9.50
CA PHE A 257 4.62 -5.09 -9.62
C PHE A 257 3.90 -6.35 -9.10
N PHE A 258 4.63 -7.44 -8.82
CA PHE A 258 4.07 -8.64 -8.20
C PHE A 258 4.13 -8.60 -6.67
N ILE A 259 5.01 -7.80 -6.07
CA ILE A 259 5.07 -7.70 -4.61
C ILE A 259 3.83 -6.99 -4.03
N PRO A 260 3.31 -7.43 -2.87
CA PRO A 260 2.08 -6.88 -2.30
C PRO A 260 2.23 -5.39 -1.92
N GLY A 261 3.44 -4.98 -1.55
CA GLY A 261 3.76 -3.59 -1.22
C GLY A 261 3.42 -2.59 -2.34
N PHE A 262 3.49 -3.02 -3.61
CA PHE A 262 3.19 -2.12 -4.73
C PHE A 262 1.69 -1.82 -4.84
N SER A 263 0.82 -2.80 -4.55
CA SER A 263 -0.63 -2.60 -4.43
C SER A 263 -0.95 -1.56 -3.36
N PHE A 264 -0.29 -1.64 -2.19
CA PHE A 264 -0.46 -0.63 -1.13
C PHE A 264 0.07 0.74 -1.51
N PHE A 265 1.16 0.84 -2.27
CA PHE A 265 1.62 2.11 -2.81
C PHE A 265 0.57 2.77 -3.71
N LEU A 266 -0.08 2.01 -4.60
CA LEU A 266 -1.15 2.56 -5.43
C LEU A 266 -2.37 2.99 -4.62
N LEU A 267 -2.70 2.28 -3.54
CA LEU A 267 -3.76 2.69 -2.61
C LEU A 267 -3.39 3.98 -1.87
N TYR A 268 -2.16 4.11 -1.38
CA TYR A 268 -1.64 5.33 -0.78
C TYR A 268 -1.69 6.51 -1.78
N TRP A 269 -1.32 6.28 -3.04
CA TRP A 269 -1.45 7.27 -4.11
C TRP A 269 -2.89 7.76 -4.26
N LEU A 270 -3.88 6.86 -4.22
CA LEU A 270 -5.29 7.23 -4.26
C LEU A 270 -5.71 8.07 -3.04
N ALA A 271 -5.16 7.79 -1.85
CA ALA A 271 -5.38 8.61 -0.67
C ALA A 271 -4.92 10.06 -0.91
N VAL A 272 -3.69 10.24 -1.38
CA VAL A 272 -3.14 11.56 -1.72
C VAL A 272 -3.98 12.24 -2.81
N ALA A 273 -4.42 11.51 -3.83
CA ALA A 273 -5.26 12.02 -4.91
C ALA A 273 -6.60 12.58 -4.41
N ILE A 274 -7.25 11.86 -3.48
CA ILE A 274 -8.52 12.26 -2.86
C ILE A 274 -8.32 13.54 -2.03
N LEU A 275 -7.26 13.59 -1.22
CA LEU A 275 -7.03 14.67 -0.25
C LEU A 275 -6.49 15.96 -0.89
N THR A 276 -5.82 15.86 -2.04
CA THR A 276 -5.22 17.02 -2.73
C THR A 276 -6.11 17.59 -3.84
N LYS A 277 -7.33 17.06 -4.02
CA LYS A 277 -8.28 17.64 -4.97
C LYS A 277 -8.89 18.93 -4.43
N CYS A 278 -8.36 20.07 -4.88
CA CYS A 278 -9.05 21.35 -4.71
C CYS A 278 -10.27 21.46 -5.63
N LYS A 279 -11.46 21.68 -5.06
CA LYS A 279 -12.64 22.09 -5.83
C LYS A 279 -12.56 23.57 -6.19
N LYS A 280 -13.00 23.90 -7.41
CA LYS A 280 -13.07 25.29 -7.91
C LYS A 280 -13.93 26.21 -7.02
N ASN A 281 -14.94 25.66 -6.33
CA ASN A 281 -15.85 26.44 -5.47
C ASN A 281 -15.32 26.72 -4.06
N GLU A 282 -14.37 25.92 -3.55
CA GLU A 282 -13.67 26.20 -2.28
C GLU A 282 -12.62 27.32 -2.45
N ILE A 283 -12.18 27.54 -3.69
CA ILE A 283 -11.24 28.62 -4.04
C ILE A 283 -11.92 29.99 -3.94
N ILE A 284 -13.20 30.08 -4.32
CA ILE A 284 -13.99 31.33 -4.27
C ILE A 284 -14.33 31.69 -2.81
N THR A 285 -14.71 30.70 -1.99
CA THR A 285 -15.05 30.91 -0.57
C THR A 285 -13.84 31.31 0.28
N TRP A 286 -12.63 30.84 -0.05
CA TRP A 286 -11.40 31.28 0.61
C TRP A 286 -11.02 32.72 0.22
N GLN A 287 -11.16 33.10 -1.06
CA GLN A 287 -10.90 34.47 -1.51
C GLN A 287 -11.84 35.49 -0.85
N ASN A 288 -13.13 35.16 -0.72
CA ASN A 288 -14.11 36.01 -0.05
C ASN A 288 -13.81 36.18 1.45
N ARG A 289 -13.33 35.14 2.14
CA ARG A 289 -12.92 35.22 3.55
C ARG A 289 -11.64 36.03 3.78
N THR A 290 -10.70 36.02 2.83
CA THR A 290 -9.49 36.86 2.90
C THR A 290 -9.76 38.30 2.51
N GLN A 291 -10.73 38.58 1.62
CA GLN A 291 -11.15 39.95 1.32
C GLN A 291 -11.98 40.57 2.44
N GLN A 292 -12.83 39.79 3.14
CA GLN A 292 -13.56 40.26 4.33
C GLN A 292 -12.71 40.49 5.59
N LYS A 293 -11.47 39.99 5.63
CA LYS A 293 -10.55 40.24 6.75
C LYS A 293 -9.62 41.44 6.51
N ASN A 294 -9.56 41.95 5.29
CA ASN A 294 -8.64 43.01 4.86
C ASN A 294 -9.36 44.24 4.29
N GLY A 295 -10.68 44.35 4.50
CA GLY A 295 -11.49 45.54 4.22
C GLY A 295 -12.35 45.85 5.42
#